data_AF-A0A914QP57-F1
#
_entry.id   AF-A0A914QP57-F1
#
_cell.length_a   1.000
_cell.length_b   1.000
_cell.length_c   1.000
_cell.angle_alpha   90.00
_cell.angle_beta   90.00
_cell.angle_gamma   90.00
#
_symmetry.space_group_name_H-M   'P 1'
#
loop_
_entity.id
_entity.type
_entity.pdbx_description
1 polymer ?
#
loop_
_entity_poly.entity_id
_entity_poly.type
_entity_poly.pdbx_seq_one_letter_code
_entity_poly.pdbx_strand_id
1 'polypeptide(L)'
;MKSHNPDAGEASPQWISEMCKELSNKESFYNKWIIAIDNVMFEKKKIRLRDTQKLAIMTIASNKSNLLAQVNTGEGKSFIIAALAIIRAKEFGFLDIITSSPVLAQRDGEEMKVVYEAFGLTVGHNCDEQLEKRKLAYKANIIYGDIPRPRIRMFGFLIFVYPQNR
;
A
#
# COMPACT_ATOMS: atom_id res chain seq x y z
N MET A 1 11.94 13.05 -24.03
CA MET A 1 10.66 12.64 -24.65
C MET A 1 9.74 12.17 -23.53
N LYS A 2 8.66 12.91 -23.24
CA LYS A 2 7.66 12.51 -22.24
C LYS A 2 6.72 11.51 -22.88
N SER A 3 6.80 10.23 -22.51
CA SER A 3 5.81 9.23 -22.90
C SER A 3 4.57 9.41 -22.03
N HIS A 4 3.58 10.09 -22.62
CA HIS A 4 2.21 10.17 -22.12
C HIS A 4 1.59 8.77 -22.28
N ASN A 5 1.18 8.16 -21.18
CA ASN A 5 0.45 6.90 -21.19
C ASN A 5 -1.06 7.22 -21.16
N PRO A 6 -1.86 6.87 -22.19
CA PRO A 6 -3.23 7.35 -22.34
C PRO A 6 -4.29 6.63 -21.49
N ASP A 7 -3.91 5.65 -20.66
CA ASP A 7 -4.84 4.84 -19.84
C ASP A 7 -4.66 5.01 -18.32
N ALA A 8 -4.06 6.11 -17.86
CA ALA A 8 -4.05 6.43 -16.44
C ALA A 8 -5.45 6.89 -16.03
N GLY A 9 -6.11 6.08 -15.18
CA GLY A 9 -7.47 6.29 -14.70
C GLY A 9 -7.74 7.70 -14.18
N GLU A 10 -9.04 8.04 -14.15
CA GLU A 10 -9.64 9.31 -13.73
C GLU A 10 -8.71 10.21 -12.91
N ALA A 11 -8.57 11.46 -13.36
CA ALA A 11 -7.78 12.48 -12.68
C ALA A 11 -7.97 12.37 -11.16
N SER A 12 -6.87 12.10 -10.44
CA SER A 12 -6.88 11.90 -8.99
C SER A 12 -7.71 13.00 -8.32
N PRO A 13 -8.63 12.67 -7.39
CA PRO A 13 -9.48 13.65 -6.75
C PRO A 13 -8.71 14.89 -6.24
N GLN A 14 -9.32 16.08 -6.39
CA GLN A 14 -8.67 17.36 -6.07
C GLN A 14 -8.11 17.42 -4.64
N TRP A 15 -8.83 16.83 -3.67
CA TRP A 15 -8.42 16.77 -2.27
C TRP A 15 -7.09 16.02 -2.05
N ILE A 16 -6.74 15.04 -2.90
CA ILE A 16 -5.46 14.33 -2.82
C ILE A 16 -4.31 15.27 -3.18
N SER A 17 -4.51 16.06 -4.25
CA SER A 17 -3.52 17.03 -4.70
C SER A 17 -3.26 18.12 -3.65
N GLU A 18 -4.30 18.52 -2.93
CA GLU A 18 -4.18 19.45 -1.80
C GLU A 18 -3.40 18.83 -0.64
N MET A 19 -3.73 17.59 -0.26
CA MET A 19 -3.03 16.87 0.80
C MET A 19 -1.54 16.66 0.51
N CYS A 20 -1.16 16.43 -0.76
CA CYS A 20 0.24 16.29 -1.16
C CYS A 20 1.03 17.61 -1.12
N LYS A 21 0.37 18.77 -1.26
CA LYS A 21 1.04 20.09 -1.23
C LYS A 21 1.39 20.55 0.18
N GLU A 22 0.64 20.09 1.18
CA GLU A 22 0.83 20.48 2.58
C GLU A 22 1.87 19.58 3.28
N LEU A 23 3.15 19.81 2.96
CA LEU A 23 4.29 19.13 3.60
C LEU A 23 4.91 19.95 4.76
N SER A 24 4.19 20.94 5.31
CA SER A 24 4.76 21.89 6.28
C SER A 24 5.09 21.27 7.66
N ASN A 25 4.48 20.14 8.04
CA ASN A 25 4.82 19.37 9.24
C ASN A 25 4.55 17.87 9.02
N LYS A 26 5.54 16.99 9.27
CA LYS A 26 5.43 15.53 9.07
C LYS A 26 4.41 14.85 9.96
N GLU A 27 4.26 15.27 11.22
CA GLU A 27 3.29 14.67 12.13
C GLU A 27 1.86 15.02 11.70
N SER A 28 1.66 16.30 11.32
CA SER A 28 0.40 16.77 10.73
C SER A 28 0.08 16.04 9.42
N PHE A 29 1.09 15.77 8.59
CA PHE A 29 0.94 15.00 7.36
C PHE A 29 0.40 13.59 7.62
N TYR A 30 1.09 12.76 8.42
CA TYR A 30 0.66 11.38 8.65
C TYR A 30 -0.71 11.30 9.34
N ASN A 31 -1.01 12.21 10.28
CA ASN A 31 -2.31 12.26 10.93
C ASN A 31 -3.44 12.52 9.93
N LYS A 32 -3.29 13.48 9.02
CA LYS A 32 -4.27 13.76 7.96
C LYS A 32 -4.47 12.55 7.06
N TRP A 33 -3.39 11.89 6.65
CA TRP A 33 -3.48 10.68 5.83
C TRP A 33 -4.19 9.53 6.55
N ILE A 34 -3.89 9.28 7.82
CA ILE A 34 -4.54 8.23 8.61
C ILE A 34 -6.04 8.51 8.72
N ILE A 35 -6.45 9.76 8.95
CA ILE A 35 -7.87 10.15 9.01
C ILE A 35 -8.54 9.95 7.66
N ALA A 36 -7.92 10.39 6.56
CA ALA A 36 -8.46 10.21 5.22
C ALA A 36 -8.63 8.72 4.87
N ILE A 37 -7.64 7.90 5.17
CA ILE A 37 -7.67 6.45 4.96
C ILE A 37 -8.78 5.80 5.79
N ASP A 38 -8.90 6.15 7.08
CA ASP A 38 -9.95 5.63 7.96
C ASP A 38 -11.36 5.96 7.42
N ASN A 39 -11.55 7.19 6.93
CA ASN A 39 -12.82 7.62 6.34
C ASN A 39 -13.15 6.84 5.06
N VAL A 40 -12.19 6.68 4.15
CA VAL A 40 -12.38 5.90 2.91
C VAL A 40 -12.62 4.42 3.22
N MET A 41 -11.88 3.83 4.15
CA MET A 41 -12.09 2.44 4.59
C MET A 41 -13.50 2.26 5.16
N PHE A 42 -14.00 3.23 5.92
CA PHE A 42 -15.36 3.18 6.41
C PHE A 42 -16.40 3.34 5.29
N GLU A 43 -16.18 4.28 4.37
CA GLU A 43 -17.11 4.50 3.27
C GLU A 43 -17.24 3.24 2.39
N LYS A 44 -16.10 2.71 1.92
CA LYS A 44 -16.05 1.62 0.95
C LYS A 44 -16.23 0.23 1.55
N LYS A 45 -15.69 -0.02 2.74
CA LYS A 45 -15.68 -1.36 3.36
C LYS A 45 -16.44 -1.44 4.68
N LYS A 46 -16.97 -0.33 5.21
CA LYS A 46 -17.62 -0.26 6.53
C LYS A 46 -16.70 -0.68 7.68
N ILE A 47 -15.39 -0.46 7.53
CA ILE A 47 -14.36 -0.79 8.52
C ILE A 47 -13.78 0.50 9.09
N ARG A 48 -13.57 0.54 10.41
CA ARG A 48 -12.81 1.61 11.09
C ARG A 48 -11.50 1.05 11.63
N LEU A 49 -10.42 1.80 11.46
CA LEU A 49 -9.13 1.51 12.05
C LEU A 49 -9.18 1.73 13.57
N ARG A 50 -8.70 0.74 14.31
CA ARG A 50 -8.54 0.83 15.77
C ARG A 50 -7.42 1.81 16.11
N ASP A 51 -7.45 2.38 17.31
CA ASP A 51 -6.41 3.32 17.76
C ASP A 51 -5.02 2.68 17.78
N THR A 52 -4.94 1.39 18.14
CA THR A 52 -3.69 0.62 18.09
C THR A 52 -3.15 0.49 16.66
N GLN A 53 -4.03 0.33 15.68
CA GLN A 53 -3.66 0.27 14.25
C GLN A 53 -3.20 1.64 13.76
N LYS A 54 -3.92 2.72 14.11
CA LYS A 54 -3.55 4.10 13.77
C LYS A 54 -2.18 4.46 14.35
N LEU A 55 -1.93 4.11 15.62
CA LEU A 55 -0.64 4.30 16.28
C LEU A 55 0.47 3.51 15.59
N ALA A 56 0.22 2.25 15.22
CA ALA A 56 1.18 1.44 14.49
C ALA A 56 1.52 2.05 13.12
N ILE A 57 0.49 2.50 12.36
CA ILE A 57 0.67 3.16 11.06
C ILE A 57 1.52 4.43 11.23
N MET A 58 1.19 5.28 12.20
CA MET A 58 1.93 6.53 12.46
C MET A 58 3.38 6.24 12.83
N THR A 59 3.63 5.24 13.68
CA THR A 59 4.97 4.85 14.12
C THR A 59 5.80 4.32 12.95
N ILE A 60 5.22 3.44 12.12
CA ILE A 60 5.94 2.86 10.97
C ILE A 60 6.14 3.90 9.86
N ALA A 61 5.15 4.75 9.59
CA ALA A 61 5.22 5.76 8.53
C ALA A 61 6.24 6.86 8.86
N SER A 62 6.28 7.32 10.11
CA SER A 62 7.21 8.38 10.55
C SER A 62 8.67 7.92 10.72
N ASN A 63 8.91 6.60 10.80
CA ASN A 63 10.25 6.07 10.97
C ASN A 63 11.09 6.18 9.68
N LYS A 64 12.31 6.71 9.83
CA LYS A 64 13.29 6.88 8.74
C LYS A 64 14.13 5.63 8.48
N SER A 65 14.22 4.70 9.43
CA SER A 65 14.99 3.47 9.30
C SER A 65 14.09 2.27 9.03
N ASN A 66 14.71 1.16 8.63
CA ASN A 66 14.01 -0.12 8.48
C ASN A 66 13.47 -0.57 9.84
N LEU A 67 12.17 -0.80 9.91
CA LEU A 67 11.47 -1.21 11.13
C LEU A 67 10.82 -2.58 10.93
N LEU A 68 11.00 -3.47 11.90
CA LEU A 68 10.27 -4.73 11.97
C LEU A 68 9.16 -4.61 13.01
N ALA A 69 7.91 -4.65 12.55
CA ALA A 69 6.73 -4.56 13.41
C ALA A 69 6.07 -5.94 13.57
N GLN A 70 5.93 -6.39 14.81
CA GLN A 70 5.14 -7.57 15.15
C GLN A 70 3.70 -7.16 15.43
N VAL A 71 2.78 -7.69 14.63
CA VAL A 71 1.33 -7.51 14.80
C VAL A 71 0.73 -8.90 14.96
N ASN A 72 0.03 -9.11 16.08
CA ASN A 72 -0.56 -10.40 16.40
C ASN A 72 -1.68 -10.77 15.42
N THR A 73 -1.92 -12.07 15.25
CA THR A 73 -3.04 -12.58 14.46
C THR A 73 -4.37 -12.05 15.02
N GLY A 74 -5.25 -11.55 14.16
CA GLY A 74 -6.53 -10.96 14.56
C GLY A 74 -6.49 -9.45 14.85
N GLU A 75 -5.31 -8.84 14.91
CA GLU A 75 -5.17 -7.38 15.12
C GLU A 75 -5.35 -6.54 13.85
N GLY A 76 -5.72 -7.18 12.72
CA GLY A 76 -5.97 -6.47 11.47
C GLY A 76 -4.70 -6.00 10.76
N LYS A 77 -3.65 -6.83 10.76
CA LYS A 77 -2.38 -6.58 10.07
C LYS A 77 -2.57 -6.16 8.60
N SER A 78 -3.53 -6.76 7.88
CA SER A 78 -3.82 -6.39 6.49
C SER A 78 -4.28 -4.94 6.32
N PHE A 79 -5.05 -4.39 7.27
CA PHE A 79 -5.47 -2.97 7.20
C PHE A 79 -4.30 -2.01 7.49
N ILE A 80 -3.43 -2.37 8.44
CA ILE A 80 -2.19 -1.62 8.71
C ILE A 80 -1.33 -1.57 7.44
N ILE A 81 -1.14 -2.73 6.78
CA ILE A 81 -0.38 -2.82 5.53
C ILE A 81 -1.01 -1.97 4.43
N ALA A 82 -2.33 -2.03 4.25
CA ALA A 82 -3.02 -1.26 3.22
C ALA A 82 -2.90 0.25 3.42
N ALA A 83 -3.04 0.71 4.67
CA ALA A 83 -2.85 2.13 4.99
C ALA A 83 -1.41 2.60 4.74
N LEU A 84 -0.42 1.80 5.16
CA LEU A 84 0.98 2.07 4.84
C LEU A 84 1.24 2.05 3.34
N ALA A 85 0.56 1.16 2.60
CA ALA A 85 0.73 1.07 1.16
C ALA A 85 0.31 2.35 0.44
N ILE A 86 -0.83 2.92 0.83
CA ILE A 86 -1.33 4.19 0.30
C ILE A 86 -0.33 5.32 0.58
N ILE A 87 0.11 5.45 1.84
CA ILE A 87 1.03 6.51 2.26
C ILE A 87 2.34 6.41 1.48
N ARG A 88 2.95 5.21 1.45
CA ARG A 88 4.25 5.01 0.81
C ARG A 88 4.17 5.13 -0.72
N ALA A 89 3.10 4.65 -1.35
CA ALA A 89 2.91 4.85 -2.79
C ALA A 89 2.73 6.33 -3.15
N LYS A 90 2.14 7.14 -2.26
CA LYS A 90 2.04 8.60 -2.46
C LYS A 90 3.34 9.34 -2.21
N GLU A 91 4.17 8.86 -1.29
CA GLU A 91 5.51 9.43 -1.03
C GLU A 91 6.53 9.07 -2.11
N PHE A 92 6.52 7.81 -2.59
CA PHE A 92 7.59 7.24 -3.42
C PHE A 92 7.14 6.77 -4.81
N GLY A 93 5.85 6.85 -5.13
CA GLY A 93 5.26 6.45 -6.42
C GLY A 93 4.92 4.97 -6.54
N PHE A 94 5.79 4.09 -6.04
CA PHE A 94 5.66 2.64 -6.16
C PHE A 94 5.98 1.90 -4.86
N LEU A 95 5.36 0.74 -4.66
CA LEU A 95 5.57 -0.11 -3.48
C LEU A 95 5.37 -1.59 -3.81
N ASP A 96 6.25 -2.45 -3.27
CA ASP A 96 6.10 -3.90 -3.31
C ASP A 96 5.79 -4.46 -1.91
N ILE A 97 4.71 -5.23 -1.81
CA ILE A 97 4.24 -5.89 -0.58
C ILE A 97 4.47 -7.39 -0.73
N ILE A 98 5.30 -7.93 0.16
CA ILE A 98 5.69 -9.33 0.09
C ILE A 98 4.96 -10.13 1.17
N THR A 99 4.29 -11.17 0.70
CA THR A 99 3.46 -12.07 1.50
C THR A 99 4.09 -13.46 1.57
N SER A 100 3.58 -14.32 2.44
CA SER A 100 4.07 -15.70 2.59
C SER A 100 3.52 -16.67 1.53
N SER A 101 2.52 -16.28 0.75
CA SER A 101 1.95 -17.15 -0.29
C SER A 101 1.24 -16.37 -1.41
N PRO A 102 1.22 -16.90 -2.64
CA PRO A 102 0.49 -16.33 -3.76
C PRO A 102 -0.99 -16.02 -3.46
N VAL A 103 -1.66 -16.92 -2.75
CA VAL A 103 -3.10 -16.80 -2.44
C VAL A 103 -3.34 -15.59 -1.53
N LEU A 104 -2.47 -15.37 -0.53
CA LEU A 104 -2.58 -14.21 0.35
C LEU A 104 -2.25 -12.91 -0.39
N ALA A 105 -1.25 -12.93 -1.29
CA ALA A 105 -0.93 -11.77 -2.13
C ALA A 105 -2.12 -11.34 -2.99
N GLN A 106 -2.73 -12.29 -3.71
CA GLN A 106 -3.87 -12.00 -4.57
C GLN A 106 -5.08 -11.53 -3.78
N ARG A 107 -5.43 -12.24 -2.70
CA ARG A 107 -6.57 -11.90 -1.84
C ARG A 107 -6.43 -10.50 -1.24
N ASP A 108 -5.32 -10.21 -0.57
CA ASP A 108 -5.15 -8.94 0.14
C ASP A 108 -5.07 -7.75 -0.83
N GLY A 109 -4.49 -7.95 -2.02
CA GLY A 109 -4.49 -6.97 -3.10
C GLY A 109 -5.89 -6.66 -3.63
N GLU A 110 -6.66 -7.70 -3.97
CA GLU A 110 -8.02 -7.55 -4.51
C GLU A 110 -8.98 -6.97 -3.47
N GLU A 111 -8.91 -7.44 -2.22
CA GLU A 111 -9.77 -6.94 -1.14
C GLU A 111 -9.60 -5.43 -0.89
N MET A 112 -8.40 -4.89 -1.08
CA MET A 112 -8.11 -3.47 -0.83
C MET A 112 -8.16 -2.60 -2.10
N LYS A 113 -8.41 -3.20 -3.26
CA LYS A 113 -8.44 -2.51 -4.56
C LYS A 113 -9.33 -1.27 -4.58
N VAL A 114 -10.58 -1.39 -4.13
CA VAL A 114 -11.53 -0.26 -4.07
C VAL A 114 -11.04 0.89 -3.17
N VAL A 115 -10.26 0.56 -2.14
CA VAL A 115 -9.67 1.57 -1.26
C VAL A 115 -8.51 2.25 -1.98
N TYR A 116 -7.61 1.50 -2.63
CA TYR A 116 -6.50 2.06 -3.40
C TYR A 116 -6.97 2.96 -4.54
N GLU A 117 -8.00 2.53 -5.28
CA GLU A 117 -8.60 3.29 -6.37
C GLU A 117 -9.18 4.63 -5.91
N ALA A 118 -9.77 4.70 -4.70
CA ALA A 118 -10.26 5.95 -4.12
C ALA A 118 -9.13 6.96 -3.84
N PHE A 119 -7.89 6.50 -3.72
CA PHE A 119 -6.68 7.34 -3.65
C PHE A 119 -6.02 7.56 -5.03
N GLY A 120 -6.63 7.12 -6.13
CA GLY A 120 -6.03 7.17 -7.47
C GLY A 120 -4.76 6.32 -7.57
N LEU A 121 -4.71 5.20 -6.85
CA LEU A 121 -3.61 4.24 -6.89
C LEU A 121 -4.09 2.95 -7.55
N THR A 122 -3.22 2.36 -8.35
CA THR A 122 -3.45 1.06 -8.98
C THR A 122 -2.78 -0.05 -8.18
N VAL A 123 -3.41 -1.23 -8.14
CA VAL A 123 -2.87 -2.44 -7.48
C VAL A 123 -2.78 -3.60 -8.46
N GLY A 124 -1.72 -4.40 -8.36
CA GLY A 124 -1.54 -5.63 -9.10
C GLY A 124 -0.85 -6.71 -8.27
N HIS A 125 -0.69 -7.92 -8.83
CA HIS A 125 0.08 -8.99 -8.19
C HIS A 125 1.05 -9.67 -9.14
N ASN A 126 2.19 -10.14 -8.64
CA ASN A 126 3.23 -10.77 -9.45
C ASN A 126 3.21 -12.32 -9.45
N CYS A 127 2.13 -12.90 -8.92
CA CYS A 127 1.97 -14.34 -8.71
C CYS A 127 1.38 -15.13 -9.89
N ASP A 128 1.29 -14.53 -11.08
CA ASP A 128 0.79 -15.22 -12.29
C ASP A 128 1.88 -16.16 -12.85
N GLU A 129 1.50 -17.29 -13.42
CA GLU A 129 2.45 -18.24 -14.04
C GLU A 129 3.06 -17.68 -15.33
N GLN A 130 2.31 -16.81 -16.04
CA GLN A 130 2.75 -16.22 -17.29
C GLN A 130 3.64 -15.00 -17.06
N LEU A 131 4.89 -15.07 -17.54
CA LEU A 131 5.88 -13.99 -17.39
C LEU A 131 5.37 -12.62 -17.88
N GLU A 132 4.66 -12.59 -19.01
CA GLU A 132 4.16 -11.34 -19.58
C GLU A 132 3.10 -10.68 -18.69
N LYS A 133 2.21 -11.46 -18.07
CA LYS A 133 1.26 -10.93 -17.09
C LYS A 133 1.95 -10.39 -15.84
N ARG A 134 2.99 -11.07 -15.36
CA ARG A 134 3.81 -10.57 -14.24
C ARG A 134 4.46 -9.23 -14.58
N LYS A 135 5.04 -9.08 -15.78
CA LYS A 135 5.62 -7.82 -16.25
C LYS A 135 4.59 -6.71 -16.33
N LEU A 136 3.39 -7.01 -16.84
CA LEU A 136 2.29 -6.05 -16.92
C LEU A 136 1.82 -5.58 -15.54
N ALA A 137 1.78 -6.48 -14.54
CA ALA A 137 1.39 -6.12 -13.18
C ALA A 137 2.28 -5.02 -12.59
N TYR A 138 3.58 -5.01 -12.90
CA TYR A 138 4.53 -3.98 -12.44
C TYR A 138 4.28 -2.56 -12.96
N LYS A 139 3.30 -2.36 -13.86
CA LYS A 139 2.80 -1.02 -14.22
C LYS A 139 1.96 -0.38 -13.10
N ALA A 140 1.49 -1.17 -12.14
CA ALA A 140 0.70 -0.66 -11.02
C ALA A 140 1.56 0.01 -9.94
N ASN A 141 0.95 0.91 -9.16
CA ASN A 141 1.61 1.60 -8.04
C ASN A 141 1.96 0.63 -6.90
N ILE A 142 1.03 -0.27 -6.56
CA ILE A 142 1.18 -1.22 -5.45
C ILE A 142 1.20 -2.64 -6.03
N ILE A 143 2.24 -3.40 -5.70
CA ILE A 143 2.38 -4.79 -6.15
C ILE A 143 2.36 -5.72 -4.96
N TYR A 144 1.42 -6.67 -4.95
CA TYR A 144 1.44 -7.79 -4.02
C TYR A 144 2.19 -8.97 -4.63
N GLY A 145 3.08 -9.57 -3.86
CA GLY A 145 3.83 -10.74 -4.31
C GLY A 145 4.11 -11.72 -3.19
N ASP A 146 4.63 -12.86 -3.58
CA ASP A 146 5.17 -13.86 -2.66
C ASP A 146 6.69 -13.98 -2.83
N ILE A 147 7.36 -14.50 -1.81
CA ILE A 147 8.78 -14.85 -1.94
C ILE A 147 8.87 -16.24 -2.60
N PRO A 148 9.62 -16.38 -3.70
CA PRO A 148 9.95 -17.70 -4.23
C PRO A 148 10.68 -18.50 -3.14
N ARG A 149 10.01 -19.53 -2.60
CA ARG A 149 10.41 -20.38 -1.46
C ARG A 149 11.85 -20.19 -0.93
N PRO A 150 12.07 -19.34 0.10
CA PRO A 150 13.24 -19.46 0.96
C PRO A 150 13.04 -20.66 1.89
N ARG A 151 14.12 -21.30 2.35
CA ARG A 151 14.09 -22.33 3.42
C ARG A 151 13.58 -21.83 4.78
N ILE A 152 13.14 -20.58 4.89
CA ILE A 152 12.71 -19.93 6.12
C ILE A 152 11.20 -19.74 6.07
N ARG A 153 10.48 -20.34 7.02
CA ARG A 153 9.04 -20.06 7.23
C ARG A 153 8.89 -18.64 7.76
N MET A 154 8.45 -17.72 6.91
CA MET A 154 8.14 -16.35 7.30
C MET A 154 6.73 -16.31 7.90
N PHE A 155 6.62 -16.13 9.22
CA PHE A 155 5.36 -15.86 9.90
C PHE A 155 5.09 -14.34 9.89
N GLY A 156 4.73 -13.81 8.71
CA GLY A 156 4.37 -12.41 8.57
C GLY A 156 4.53 -11.88 7.15
N PHE A 157 3.85 -10.78 6.85
CA PHE A 157 4.12 -9.93 5.69
C PHE A 157 5.37 -9.08 5.93
N LEU A 158 6.13 -8.85 4.86
CA LEU A 158 7.26 -7.94 4.82
C LEU A 158 6.97 -6.87 3.78
N ILE A 159 6.93 -5.60 4.20
CA ILE A 159 6.77 -4.48 3.28
C ILE A 159 8.16 -4.07 2.82
N PHE A 160 8.44 -4.19 1.53
CA PHE A 160 9.69 -3.68 0.95
C PHE A 160 9.40 -2.39 0.22
N VAL A 161 9.82 -1.28 0.83
CA VAL A 161 9.86 0.01 0.15
C VAL A 161 11.22 0.11 -0.54
N TYR A 162 11.28 -0.23 -1.82
CA TYR A 162 12.41 0.14 -2.66
C TYR A 162 12.04 1.38 -3.46
N PRO A 163 12.87 2.44 -3.50
CA PRO A 163 12.82 3.37 -4.60
C PRO A 163 13.23 2.60 -5.86
N GLN A 164 12.25 2.03 -6.56
CA GLN A 164 12.50 1.42 -7.85
C GLN A 164 12.67 2.55 -8.86
N ASN A 165 13.84 2.66 -9.49
CA ASN A 165 13.96 3.33 -10.78
C ASN A 165 13.21 2.45 -11.80
N ARG A 166 11.89 2.60 -11.89
CA ARG A 166 11.08 2.05 -12.99
C ARG A 166 11.03 3.04 -14.14
#